data_AF-A0AA88Y2U1-F1
#
_entry.id   AF-A0AA88Y2U1-F1
#
_cell.length_a   1.000
_cell.length_b   1.000
_cell.length_c   1.000
_cell.angle_alpha   90.00
_cell.angle_beta   90.00
_cell.angle_gamma   90.00
#
_symmetry.space_group_name_H-M   'P 1'
#
loop_
_entity.id
_entity.type
_entity.pdbx_description
1 polymer ?
#
loop_
_entity_poly.entity_id
_entity_poly.type
_entity_poly.pdbx_seq_one_letter_code
_entity_poly.pdbx_strand_id
1 'polypeptide(L)'
;MGQEQLNDSEYYKEERGNIDIVTLRKIKELLADPCSESNYSPLSDYERRSQGTKITSAPLCDQQLEENWYRAGFTDIPTEPPSMFSCGTTYPIWINAPTGEIGSASTSFSHIQWLNTRPRAGRFKRKPNLMFKCEFTPVHDSEMYYSINWYVDQKPVIVDQTVSPNDPPLGYMSSEELKGFSAQRARVSNDDDDYVKCFIGTSRYLDDILTIDNPVFEKYKNVIYPQELIRNKANVSNTETPFLDLNIKIVNGEIHTSVYDKRDDFGFNIVNFPWLDGDVPRLPSYGIYISQLIRYARACTDVLDFHSRNLQITKKLLGQGFRFHKLVKTFWKFYKNYCQLLLKFGPIQATEYITFGISQPAFYGDIINKIRRIKDKQHHYRKCVRIIKRLLYRGYDPNVTRRTLGLVLDQSTVLYKRILKTCTLTDCDDGTP
;
A
#
# COMPACT_ATOMS: atom_id res chain seq x y z
N MET A 1 0.41 -56.77 -21.34
CA MET A 1 1.22 -57.12 -22.53
C MET A 1 0.63 -56.38 -23.70
N GLY A 2 1.31 -55.53 -24.44
CA GLY A 2 2.71 -55.15 -24.41
C GLY A 2 2.83 -53.69 -24.86
N GLN A 3 3.99 -53.14 -24.57
CA GLN A 3 4.46 -51.84 -25.01
C GLN A 3 4.59 -51.81 -26.54
N GLU A 4 4.30 -50.67 -27.14
CA GLU A 4 5.03 -50.24 -28.33
C GLU A 4 5.27 -48.73 -28.22
N GLN A 5 6.54 -48.40 -27.97
CA GLN A 5 7.13 -47.10 -28.20
C GLN A 5 7.19 -46.88 -29.70
N LEU A 6 6.73 -45.73 -30.18
CA LEU A 6 7.24 -45.15 -31.43
C LEU A 6 7.46 -43.65 -31.23
N ASN A 7 8.66 -43.26 -31.64
CA ASN A 7 9.29 -41.95 -31.52
C ASN A 7 8.50 -40.86 -32.25
N ASP A 8 8.36 -39.71 -31.60
CA ASP A 8 8.28 -38.40 -32.26
C ASP A 8 9.35 -37.49 -31.66
N SER A 9 10.58 -37.70 -32.11
CA SER A 9 11.68 -36.74 -32.00
C SER A 9 11.70 -35.92 -33.28
N GLU A 10 11.03 -34.77 -33.29
CA GLU A 10 11.30 -33.57 -34.10
C GLU A 10 10.04 -32.72 -34.23
N TYR A 11 9.85 -31.76 -33.32
CA TYR A 11 9.55 -30.35 -33.62
C TYR A 11 9.33 -29.58 -32.30
N TYR A 12 9.65 -28.28 -32.31
CA TYR A 12 9.79 -27.35 -31.18
C TYR A 12 11.15 -27.33 -30.49
N LYS A 13 12.17 -26.88 -31.24
CA LYS A 13 13.23 -26.05 -30.66
C LYS A 13 12.63 -24.66 -30.39
N GLU A 14 12.23 -24.40 -29.15
CA GLU A 14 12.04 -23.03 -28.67
C GLU A 14 13.41 -22.37 -28.52
N GLU A 15 13.63 -21.29 -29.25
CA GLU A 15 14.78 -20.40 -29.12
C GLU A 15 14.77 -19.78 -27.72
N ARG A 16 15.62 -20.32 -26.83
CA ARG A 16 16.00 -19.65 -25.60
C ARG A 16 16.79 -18.40 -25.98
N GLY A 17 16.33 -17.21 -25.58
CA GLY A 17 17.18 -16.03 -25.59
C GLY A 17 18.41 -16.29 -24.73
N ASN A 18 19.58 -16.46 -25.35
CA ASN A 18 20.84 -16.55 -24.64
C ASN A 18 21.17 -15.20 -24.02
N ILE A 19 21.36 -15.17 -22.69
CA ILE A 19 22.15 -14.11 -22.05
C ILE A 19 23.61 -14.46 -22.33
N ASP A 20 24.11 -14.00 -23.47
CA ASP A 20 25.52 -14.15 -23.83
C ASP A 20 26.25 -12.81 -23.71
N ILE A 21 27.46 -12.89 -23.16
CA ILE A 21 28.59 -11.93 -23.19
C ILE A 21 28.79 -11.09 -21.91
N VAL A 22 29.84 -11.46 -21.16
CA VAL A 22 30.55 -10.62 -20.18
C VAL A 22 31.79 -10.08 -20.90
N THR A 23 32.00 -8.77 -20.93
CA THR A 23 33.26 -8.20 -21.44
C THR A 23 34.09 -7.72 -20.27
N LEU A 24 35.23 -8.38 -20.07
CA LEU A 24 36.22 -8.01 -19.07
C LEU A 24 37.22 -7.06 -19.72
N ARG A 25 37.18 -5.77 -19.33
CA ARG A 25 38.11 -4.77 -19.84
C ARG A 25 39.12 -4.40 -18.78
N LYS A 26 40.38 -4.48 -19.20
CA LYS A 26 41.53 -3.83 -18.61
C LYS A 26 41.38 -2.32 -18.77
N ILE A 27 41.06 -1.57 -17.72
CA ILE A 27 40.92 -0.11 -17.82
C ILE A 27 42.24 0.55 -17.42
N LYS A 28 42.92 1.11 -18.42
CA LYS A 28 43.72 2.33 -18.28
C LYS A 28 43.05 3.43 -19.11
N GLU A 29 42.40 4.33 -18.37
CA GLU A 29 42.02 5.73 -18.65
C GLU A 29 40.96 6.16 -19.69
N LEU A 30 40.19 7.13 -19.18
CA LEU A 30 39.17 7.98 -19.75
C LEU A 30 39.74 9.10 -20.64
N LEU A 31 38.85 9.65 -21.47
CA LEU A 31 39.01 10.92 -22.15
C LEU A 31 39.11 12.07 -21.12
N ALA A 32 40.34 12.62 -21.01
CA ALA A 32 40.76 13.83 -20.30
C ALA A 32 40.69 13.83 -18.75
N ASP A 33 41.85 14.17 -18.16
CA ASP A 33 42.12 14.18 -16.73
C ASP A 33 41.44 15.38 -16.01
N PRO A 34 40.51 15.14 -15.06
CA PRO A 34 39.88 16.18 -14.25
C PRO A 34 40.85 16.86 -13.28
N CYS A 35 42.07 16.33 -13.10
CA CYS A 35 43.12 16.96 -12.31
C CYS A 35 43.92 18.02 -13.08
N SER A 36 43.72 18.14 -14.41
CA SER A 36 44.36 19.18 -15.23
C SER A 36 43.79 20.57 -14.93
N GLU A 37 44.64 21.58 -14.78
CA GLU A 37 44.28 22.97 -14.46
C GLU A 37 43.26 23.60 -15.44
N SER A 38 43.16 23.07 -16.66
CA SER A 38 42.21 23.52 -17.68
C SER A 38 40.80 22.95 -17.53
N ASN A 39 40.63 21.93 -16.69
CA ASN A 39 39.40 21.15 -16.57
C ASN A 39 38.66 21.35 -15.23
N TYR A 40 39.08 22.28 -14.36
CA TYR A 40 38.38 22.60 -13.11
C TYR A 40 38.40 24.10 -12.76
N SER A 41 37.45 24.53 -11.93
CA SER A 41 37.32 25.90 -11.40
C SER A 41 37.68 25.96 -9.90
N PRO A 42 38.52 26.90 -9.43
CA PRO A 42 38.91 26.97 -8.02
C PRO A 42 37.81 27.61 -7.14
N LEU A 43 37.58 27.03 -5.94
CA LEU A 43 36.73 27.59 -4.88
C LEU A 43 37.60 28.25 -3.81
N SER A 44 37.51 29.59 -3.69
CA SER A 44 38.41 30.41 -2.86
C SER A 44 38.12 30.38 -1.36
N ASP A 45 36.88 30.12 -0.94
CA ASP A 45 36.43 30.38 0.44
C ASP A 45 35.74 29.16 1.07
N TYR A 46 36.46 28.05 1.21
CA TYR A 46 35.97 26.89 1.96
C TYR A 46 36.52 26.92 3.40
N GLU A 47 35.63 27.08 4.38
CA GLU A 47 35.94 26.86 5.80
C GLU A 47 35.41 25.47 6.21
N ARG A 48 36.29 24.61 6.76
CA ARG A 48 35.84 23.36 7.40
C ARG A 48 35.09 23.70 8.68
N ARG A 49 33.76 23.49 8.71
CA ARG A 49 32.94 23.71 9.92
C ARG A 49 33.38 22.75 11.03
N SER A 50 34.05 23.27 12.05
CA SER A 50 34.11 22.65 13.37
C SER A 50 33.09 23.36 14.29
N GLN A 51 32.61 22.67 15.32
CA GLN A 51 31.64 23.23 16.28
C GLN A 51 32.29 24.37 17.09
N GLY A 52 32.33 25.58 16.53
CA GLY A 52 32.88 26.75 17.23
C GLY A 52 33.17 27.99 16.38
N THR A 53 33.22 27.89 15.05
CA THR A 53 33.63 29.03 14.21
C THR A 53 32.47 30.02 13.98
N LYS A 54 32.70 31.32 14.24
CA LYS A 54 31.78 32.40 13.86
C LYS A 54 31.99 32.74 12.39
N ILE A 55 30.89 32.73 11.63
CA ILE A 55 30.85 33.05 10.20
C ILE A 55 31.35 34.49 9.97
N THR A 56 32.43 34.64 9.21
CA THR A 56 33.08 35.93 8.91
C THR A 56 32.60 36.55 7.58
N SER A 57 32.02 35.75 6.68
CA SER A 57 31.43 36.19 5.40
C SER A 57 30.23 35.32 5.00
N ALA A 58 29.37 35.82 4.10
CA ALA A 58 28.17 35.07 3.69
C ALA A 58 28.56 33.80 2.90
N PRO A 59 28.05 32.61 3.28
CA PRO A 59 28.42 31.37 2.61
C PRO A 59 27.81 31.27 1.21
N LEU A 60 28.61 30.84 0.22
CA LEU A 60 28.12 30.48 -1.11
C LEU A 60 27.21 29.24 -1.01
N CYS A 61 26.05 29.32 -1.65
CA CYS A 61 25.07 28.22 -1.68
C CYS A 61 25.24 27.41 -2.97
N ASP A 62 25.18 26.09 -2.89
CA ASP A 62 25.29 25.16 -4.03
C ASP A 62 24.32 25.48 -5.19
N GLN A 63 23.20 26.14 -4.89
CA GLN A 63 22.22 26.58 -5.90
C GLN A 63 22.71 27.71 -6.81
N GLN A 64 23.85 28.32 -6.49
CA GLN A 64 24.46 29.42 -7.23
C GLN A 64 25.72 28.99 -8.00
N LEU A 65 26.08 27.71 -7.97
CA LEU A 65 27.19 27.13 -8.75
C LEU A 65 26.68 26.59 -10.09
N GLU A 66 27.46 26.81 -11.14
CA GLU A 66 27.21 26.24 -12.46
C GLU A 66 27.75 24.80 -12.54
N GLU A 67 27.33 24.02 -13.53
CA GLU A 67 27.78 22.62 -13.68
C GLU A 67 29.21 22.58 -14.26
N ASN A 68 30.21 22.32 -13.42
CA ASN A 68 31.62 22.18 -13.80
C ASN A 68 32.40 21.37 -12.74
N TRP A 69 33.63 20.96 -13.04
CA TRP A 69 34.53 20.43 -12.00
C TRP A 69 35.08 21.58 -11.17
N TYR A 70 35.15 21.41 -9.85
CA TYR A 70 35.64 22.43 -8.93
C TYR A 70 36.76 21.88 -8.03
N ARG A 71 37.75 22.71 -7.71
CA ARG A 71 38.86 22.37 -6.79
C ARG A 71 38.84 23.33 -5.59
N ALA A 72 38.81 22.79 -4.38
CA ALA A 72 38.96 23.58 -3.15
C ALA A 72 40.44 24.01 -2.95
N GLY A 73 40.69 25.28 -2.62
CA GLY A 73 42.05 25.84 -2.59
C GLY A 73 43.03 25.26 -1.54
N PHE A 74 44.33 25.34 -1.86
CA PHE A 74 45.51 25.30 -0.98
C PHE A 74 45.75 24.13 -0.01
N THR A 75 45.04 23.02 -0.11
CA THR A 75 45.63 21.76 0.38
C THR A 75 45.56 20.74 -0.72
N ASP A 76 46.71 20.53 -1.37
CA ASP A 76 46.85 19.43 -2.32
C ASP A 76 46.46 18.14 -1.60
N ILE A 77 45.70 17.32 -2.31
CA ILE A 77 45.47 15.95 -1.89
C ILE A 77 46.86 15.31 -1.80
N PRO A 78 47.23 14.66 -0.68
CA PRO A 78 48.56 14.09 -0.50
C PRO A 78 48.88 13.17 -1.68
N THR A 79 50.00 13.43 -2.38
CA THR A 79 50.48 12.62 -3.51
C THR A 79 51.44 11.51 -3.06
N GLU A 80 51.71 11.45 -1.76
CA GLU A 80 52.56 10.47 -1.10
C GLU A 80 51.86 9.97 0.16
N PRO A 81 52.07 8.70 0.55
CA PRO A 81 51.40 8.11 1.71
C PRO A 81 51.80 8.85 3.01
N PRO A 82 50.83 9.34 3.81
CA PRO A 82 51.15 9.99 5.08
C PRO A 82 51.66 8.98 6.12
N SER A 83 52.51 9.43 7.04
CA SER A 83 53.07 8.60 8.11
C SER A 83 52.04 8.26 9.19
N MET A 84 52.22 7.12 9.88
CA MET A 84 51.34 6.66 10.96
C MET A 84 51.08 7.77 12.00
N PHE A 85 49.83 7.87 12.49
CA PHE A 85 49.33 8.87 13.46
C PHE A 85 49.21 10.32 12.95
N SER A 86 49.42 10.56 11.66
CA SER A 86 49.20 11.87 11.03
C SER A 86 47.71 12.19 10.85
N CYS A 87 47.35 13.47 10.87
CA CYS A 87 45.97 13.98 10.69
C CYS A 87 44.91 13.32 11.61
N GLY A 88 45.32 12.77 12.76
CA GLY A 88 44.41 12.14 13.73
C GLY A 88 43.99 10.71 13.38
N THR A 89 44.64 10.06 12.41
CA THR A 89 44.34 8.66 12.03
C THR A 89 45.53 7.74 12.25
N THR A 90 45.25 6.57 12.84
CA THR A 90 46.26 5.62 13.33
C THR A 90 46.96 4.87 12.20
N TYR A 91 46.27 4.64 11.07
CA TYR A 91 46.80 3.93 9.89
C TYR A 91 46.21 4.50 8.59
N PRO A 92 46.91 5.41 7.89
CA PRO A 92 46.46 5.90 6.59
C PRO A 92 46.72 4.89 5.46
N ILE A 93 45.80 4.77 4.49
CA ILE A 93 45.84 3.80 3.37
C ILE A 93 46.12 4.52 2.03
N TRP A 94 46.90 3.88 1.13
CA TRP A 94 47.39 4.38 -0.18
C TRP A 94 47.33 3.29 -1.28
N ILE A 95 47.13 3.61 -2.58
CA ILE A 95 46.91 2.61 -3.67
C ILE A 95 47.70 2.94 -4.98
N ASN A 96 48.26 1.94 -5.67
CA ASN A 96 48.97 1.98 -7.00
C ASN A 96 48.50 0.82 -7.93
N ALA A 97 48.58 0.89 -9.28
CA ALA A 97 48.02 -0.16 -10.19
C ALA A 97 48.77 -0.50 -11.53
N PRO A 98 48.89 -1.80 -11.94
CA PRO A 98 49.08 -2.32 -13.33
C PRO A 98 48.12 -3.48 -13.75
N THR A 99 48.35 -4.22 -14.88
CA THR A 99 47.29 -4.52 -15.89
C THR A 99 47.43 -5.91 -16.67
N GLY A 100 46.39 -6.82 -16.75
CA GLY A 100 46.36 -8.13 -17.52
C GLY A 100 44.95 -8.73 -17.94
N GLU A 101 44.86 -9.74 -18.85
CA GLU A 101 43.63 -10.32 -19.52
C GLU A 101 43.01 -11.59 -18.87
N ILE A 102 41.66 -11.73 -18.85
CA ILE A 102 40.88 -12.69 -18.02
C ILE A 102 40.14 -13.81 -18.80
N GLY A 103 39.99 -15.00 -18.19
CA GLY A 103 39.29 -16.19 -18.71
C GLY A 103 37.75 -16.21 -18.62
N SER A 104 37.13 -17.23 -19.22
CA SER A 104 35.68 -17.34 -19.49
C SER A 104 34.77 -17.14 -18.26
N ALA A 105 33.76 -16.28 -18.41
CA ALA A 105 32.78 -15.92 -17.38
C ALA A 105 31.38 -16.54 -17.68
N SER A 106 30.62 -16.82 -16.63
CA SER A 106 29.26 -17.40 -16.69
C SER A 106 28.28 -16.64 -15.79
N THR A 107 27.02 -16.52 -16.21
CA THR A 107 25.99 -15.77 -15.47
C THR A 107 24.93 -16.72 -14.91
N SER A 108 24.53 -16.51 -13.65
CA SER A 108 23.45 -17.27 -13.01
C SER A 108 22.65 -16.41 -12.02
N PHE A 109 21.47 -16.88 -11.63
CA PHE A 109 20.69 -16.24 -10.57
C PHE A 109 21.38 -16.43 -9.21
N SER A 110 21.36 -15.40 -8.35
CA SER A 110 21.93 -15.48 -7.01
C SER A 110 20.87 -15.51 -5.91
N HIS A 111 20.19 -14.37 -5.66
CA HIS A 111 19.28 -14.22 -4.54
C HIS A 111 18.34 -13.02 -4.75
N ILE A 112 17.38 -12.84 -3.85
CA ILE A 112 16.44 -11.70 -3.89
C ILE A 112 16.78 -10.76 -2.74
N GLN A 113 17.10 -9.51 -3.06
CA GLN A 113 17.25 -8.44 -2.07
C GLN A 113 15.93 -7.67 -1.94
N TRP A 114 15.51 -7.36 -0.72
CA TRP A 114 14.27 -6.62 -0.48
C TRP A 114 14.57 -5.15 -0.21
N LEU A 115 14.28 -4.28 -1.18
CA LEU A 115 14.49 -2.84 -1.06
C LEU A 115 13.40 -2.20 -0.20
N ASN A 116 13.79 -1.44 0.82
CA ASN A 116 12.87 -0.64 1.62
C ASN A 116 12.46 0.62 0.83
N THR A 117 11.16 0.81 0.59
CA THR A 117 10.67 2.09 0.04
C THR A 117 10.33 3.07 1.17
N ARG A 118 10.55 4.38 0.93
CA ARG A 118 10.39 5.43 1.95
C ARG A 118 9.01 5.33 2.64
N PRO A 119 8.94 5.47 3.97
CA PRO A 119 7.69 5.33 4.70
C PRO A 119 6.79 6.53 4.40
N ARG A 120 5.57 6.28 3.90
CA ARG A 120 4.45 7.18 4.15
C ARG A 120 3.62 6.56 5.27
N ALA A 121 3.52 7.28 6.39
CA ALA A 121 2.66 6.93 7.52
C ALA A 121 2.93 5.55 8.18
N GLY A 122 4.19 5.23 8.48
CA GLY A 122 4.52 4.09 9.36
C GLY A 122 4.33 2.69 8.77
N ARG A 123 4.12 2.55 7.44
CA ARG A 123 4.11 1.26 6.74
C ARG A 123 5.38 1.12 5.89
N PHE A 124 6.11 0.03 6.09
CA PHE A 124 7.24 -0.37 5.24
C PHE A 124 6.70 -1.19 4.06
N LYS A 125 6.92 -0.72 2.83
CA LYS A 125 6.69 -1.51 1.62
C LYS A 125 8.05 -1.98 1.12
N ARG A 126 8.25 -3.30 1.04
CA ARG A 126 9.48 -3.92 0.53
C ARG A 126 9.27 -4.36 -0.90
N LYS A 127 10.15 -3.93 -1.81
CA LYS A 127 10.12 -4.30 -3.23
C LYS A 127 11.18 -5.39 -3.47
N PRO A 128 10.85 -6.53 -4.07
CA PRO A 128 11.85 -7.53 -4.42
C PRO A 128 12.74 -6.98 -5.55
N ASN A 129 14.04 -7.11 -5.36
CA ASN A 129 15.07 -6.80 -6.34
C ASN A 129 15.86 -8.08 -6.59
N LEU A 130 15.73 -8.65 -7.80
CA LEU A 130 16.44 -9.88 -8.16
C LEU A 130 17.91 -9.56 -8.35
N MET A 131 18.79 -10.37 -7.76
CA MET A 131 20.23 -10.27 -7.91
C MET A 131 20.72 -11.41 -8.79
N PHE A 132 21.37 -11.05 -9.89
CA PHE A 132 22.09 -11.97 -10.78
C PHE A 132 23.56 -11.95 -10.43
N LYS A 133 24.23 -13.11 -10.45
CA LYS A 133 25.68 -13.23 -10.24
C LYS A 133 26.42 -13.61 -11.51
N CYS A 134 27.60 -13.04 -11.70
CA CYS A 134 28.56 -13.43 -12.73
C CYS A 134 29.74 -14.13 -12.05
N GLU A 135 29.97 -15.41 -12.36
CA GLU A 135 31.11 -16.18 -11.86
C GLU A 135 32.17 -16.31 -12.97
N PHE A 136 33.43 -16.02 -12.66
CA PHE A 136 34.53 -16.14 -13.62
C PHE A 136 35.80 -16.68 -12.94
N THR A 137 36.76 -17.15 -13.73
CA THR A 137 38.05 -17.62 -13.20
C THR A 137 39.07 -16.48 -13.25
N PRO A 138 39.60 -16.00 -12.11
CA PRO A 138 40.65 -15.00 -12.06
C PRO A 138 41.91 -15.45 -12.80
N VAL A 139 42.64 -14.50 -13.37
CA VAL A 139 44.02 -14.72 -13.81
C VAL A 139 44.89 -14.96 -12.58
N HIS A 140 45.98 -15.70 -12.73
CA HIS A 140 46.94 -16.01 -11.65
C HIS A 140 47.78 -14.81 -11.17
N ASP A 141 47.15 -13.64 -10.99
CA ASP A 141 47.75 -12.43 -10.43
C ASP A 141 46.83 -11.89 -9.30
N SER A 142 47.34 -11.93 -8.07
CA SER A 142 46.60 -11.60 -6.85
C SER A 142 46.43 -10.09 -6.60
N GLU A 143 46.93 -9.23 -7.48
CA GLU A 143 46.79 -7.77 -7.36
C GLU A 143 45.82 -7.18 -8.39
N MET A 144 45.21 -8.00 -9.25
CA MET A 144 44.35 -7.53 -10.34
C MET A 144 42.88 -7.41 -9.94
N TYR A 145 42.33 -6.23 -10.21
CA TYR A 145 40.90 -5.93 -10.11
C TYR A 145 40.20 -6.11 -11.45
N TYR A 146 38.94 -6.53 -11.38
CA TYR A 146 38.18 -6.92 -12.55
C TYR A 146 36.95 -6.03 -12.71
N SER A 147 36.84 -5.30 -13.83
CA SER A 147 35.62 -4.55 -14.21
C SER A 147 34.68 -5.48 -14.98
N ILE A 148 33.49 -5.69 -14.43
CA ILE A 148 32.45 -6.54 -15.01
C ILE A 148 31.41 -5.65 -15.69
N ASN A 149 31.37 -5.72 -17.02
CA ASN A 149 30.35 -5.04 -17.83
C ASN A 149 29.26 -6.03 -18.22
N TRP A 150 28.02 -5.67 -17.94
CA TRP A 150 26.84 -6.48 -18.24
C TRP A 150 26.23 -6.10 -19.58
N TYR A 151 25.81 -7.08 -20.36
CA TYR A 151 25.17 -6.87 -21.67
C TYR A 151 23.80 -7.55 -21.71
N VAL A 152 22.84 -6.92 -22.37
CA VAL A 152 21.55 -7.50 -22.73
C VAL A 152 21.36 -7.24 -24.22
N ASP A 153 21.17 -8.31 -25.00
CA ASP A 153 21.11 -8.24 -26.47
C ASP A 153 22.31 -7.50 -27.11
N GLN A 154 23.54 -7.81 -26.65
CA GLN A 154 24.79 -7.17 -27.12
C GLN A 154 24.89 -5.65 -26.85
N LYS A 155 24.00 -5.07 -26.03
CA LYS A 155 24.07 -3.66 -25.60
C LYS A 155 24.49 -3.55 -24.13
N PRO A 156 25.41 -2.63 -23.78
CA PRO A 156 25.90 -2.52 -22.42
C PRO A 156 24.82 -1.96 -21.48
N VAL A 157 24.61 -2.62 -20.36
CA VAL A 157 23.87 -2.12 -19.20
C VAL A 157 24.89 -1.40 -18.33
N ILE A 158 24.67 -0.10 -18.05
CA ILE A 158 25.64 0.75 -17.34
C ILE A 158 25.66 0.36 -15.86
N VAL A 159 26.42 -0.69 -15.53
CA VAL A 159 26.78 -1.09 -14.18
C VAL A 159 28.24 -1.51 -14.25
N ASP A 160 29.14 -0.60 -13.87
CA ASP A 160 30.56 -0.91 -13.73
C ASP A 160 30.80 -1.47 -12.32
N GLN A 161 31.31 -2.69 -12.24
CA GLN A 161 31.58 -3.35 -10.97
C GLN A 161 33.03 -3.80 -10.94
N THR A 162 33.78 -3.26 -9.97
CA THR A 162 35.16 -3.64 -9.71
C THR A 162 35.18 -4.74 -8.66
N VAL A 163 35.65 -5.94 -9.04
CA VAL A 163 35.82 -7.09 -8.12
C VAL A 163 37.29 -7.21 -7.73
N SER A 164 37.55 -7.33 -6.43
CA SER A 164 38.88 -7.52 -5.84
C SER A 164 39.41 -8.95 -6.06
N PRO A 165 40.73 -9.15 -6.21
CA PRO A 165 41.33 -10.47 -6.38
C PRO A 165 41.20 -11.39 -5.15
N ASN A 166 40.96 -10.81 -3.96
CA ASN A 166 40.79 -11.57 -2.71
C ASN A 166 39.32 -11.88 -2.38
N ASP A 167 38.38 -11.30 -3.11
CA ASP A 167 36.96 -11.62 -3.01
C ASP A 167 36.63 -12.77 -3.97
N PRO A 168 35.62 -13.60 -3.67
CA PRO A 168 35.15 -14.59 -4.64
C PRO A 168 34.78 -13.87 -5.95
N PRO A 169 35.17 -14.42 -7.12
CA PRO A 169 35.10 -13.73 -8.42
C PRO A 169 33.65 -13.61 -8.91
N LEU A 170 32.90 -12.72 -8.28
CA LEU A 170 31.45 -12.62 -8.32
C LEU A 170 31.02 -11.16 -8.50
N GLY A 171 30.49 -10.83 -9.68
CA GLY A 171 29.76 -9.57 -9.91
C GLY A 171 28.27 -9.75 -9.65
N TYR A 172 27.55 -8.70 -9.21
CA TYR A 172 26.13 -8.75 -8.89
C TYR A 172 25.30 -7.67 -9.59
N MET A 173 24.47 -8.01 -10.57
CA MET A 173 23.55 -7.03 -11.18
C MET A 173 22.15 -7.16 -10.59
N SER A 174 21.51 -6.03 -10.28
CA SER A 174 20.16 -6.02 -9.75
C SER A 174 19.08 -5.73 -10.81
N SER A 175 17.88 -6.25 -10.60
CA SER A 175 16.73 -5.99 -11.48
C SER A 175 16.28 -4.52 -11.51
N GLU A 176 16.65 -3.70 -10.52
CA GLU A 176 16.39 -2.27 -10.49
C GLU A 176 17.29 -1.51 -11.49
N GLU A 177 18.55 -1.93 -11.63
CA GLU A 177 19.52 -1.35 -12.56
C GLU A 177 19.20 -1.73 -14.01
N LEU A 178 18.69 -2.95 -14.23
CA LEU A 178 18.09 -3.38 -15.50
C LEU A 178 16.90 -2.50 -15.93
N LYS A 179 16.10 -1.99 -14.97
CA LYS A 179 14.95 -1.12 -15.26
C LYS A 179 15.35 0.25 -15.80
N GLY A 180 16.49 0.78 -15.38
CA GLY A 180 17.03 2.05 -15.89
C GLY A 180 17.24 2.03 -17.41
N PHE A 181 17.58 0.86 -17.96
CA PHE A 181 17.73 0.64 -19.40
C PHE A 181 16.38 0.48 -20.14
N SER A 182 15.39 -0.16 -19.50
CA SER A 182 14.05 -0.39 -20.09
C SER A 182 13.21 0.89 -20.29
N ALA A 183 13.48 1.98 -19.56
CA ALA A 183 12.80 3.27 -19.75
C ALA A 183 13.15 3.95 -21.10
N GLN A 184 14.29 3.60 -21.71
CA GLN A 184 14.67 4.07 -23.05
C GLN A 184 14.15 3.18 -24.20
N ARG A 185 13.62 1.98 -23.89
CA ARG A 185 13.27 0.92 -24.86
C ARG A 185 11.76 0.73 -25.03
N ALA A 186 10.95 1.79 -24.93
CA ALA A 186 9.49 1.73 -25.14
C ALA A 186 9.04 1.39 -26.59
N ARG A 187 9.88 0.74 -27.39
CA ARG A 187 9.59 0.27 -28.75
C ARG A 187 10.28 -1.08 -28.95
N VAL A 188 9.52 -2.09 -29.37
CA VAL A 188 9.87 -3.48 -29.70
C VAL A 188 9.56 -4.50 -28.58
N SER A 189 8.49 -5.27 -28.84
CA SER A 189 7.94 -6.38 -28.06
C SER A 189 8.65 -7.70 -28.37
N ASN A 190 9.15 -8.40 -27.34
CA ASN A 190 9.53 -9.81 -27.36
C ASN A 190 8.78 -10.57 -26.24
N ASP A 191 8.47 -11.85 -26.45
CA ASP A 191 7.62 -12.67 -25.56
C ASP A 191 8.20 -12.88 -24.13
N ASP A 192 9.52 -12.87 -23.93
CA ASP A 192 10.12 -12.96 -22.58
C ASP A 192 9.90 -11.69 -21.73
N ASP A 193 9.71 -10.55 -22.40
CA ASP A 193 9.35 -9.28 -21.77
C ASP A 193 7.91 -9.33 -21.24
N ASP A 194 7.09 -10.27 -21.72
CA ASP A 194 5.71 -10.49 -21.30
C ASP A 194 5.62 -11.21 -19.94
N TYR A 195 6.47 -12.22 -19.72
CA TYR A 195 6.49 -12.95 -18.45
C TYR A 195 6.91 -12.08 -17.26
N VAL A 196 7.92 -11.23 -17.42
CA VAL A 196 8.35 -10.30 -16.36
C VAL A 196 7.23 -9.30 -16.04
N LYS A 197 6.49 -8.84 -17.06
CA LYS A 197 5.32 -7.95 -16.87
C LYS A 197 4.22 -8.61 -16.04
N CYS A 198 3.97 -9.91 -16.22
CA CYS A 198 2.98 -10.64 -15.41
C CYS A 198 3.26 -10.57 -13.89
N PHE A 199 4.52 -10.44 -13.46
CA PHE A 199 4.88 -10.34 -12.04
C PHE A 199 4.88 -8.91 -11.48
N ILE A 200 4.77 -7.87 -12.31
CA ILE A 200 4.71 -6.47 -11.86
C ILE A 200 3.47 -6.23 -10.98
N GLY A 201 2.36 -6.90 -11.30
CA GLY A 201 1.11 -6.84 -10.54
C GLY A 201 1.10 -7.65 -9.25
N THR A 202 2.12 -8.47 -8.99
CA THR A 202 2.17 -9.33 -7.81
C THR A 202 2.59 -8.54 -6.58
N SER A 203 1.74 -8.56 -5.55
CA SER A 203 1.96 -7.87 -4.27
C SER A 203 2.09 -8.87 -3.13
N ARG A 204 3.09 -8.68 -2.27
CA ARG A 204 3.28 -9.49 -1.06
C ARG A 204 3.14 -8.63 0.20
N TYR A 205 2.45 -9.14 1.20
CA TYR A 205 2.39 -8.56 2.53
C TYR A 205 2.58 -9.66 3.58
N LEU A 206 3.72 -9.63 4.28
CA LEU A 206 4.12 -10.70 5.18
C LEU A 206 4.03 -12.07 4.48
N ASP A 207 3.14 -12.95 4.95
CA ASP A 207 2.93 -14.28 4.41
C ASP A 207 1.89 -14.33 3.28
N ASP A 208 1.11 -13.25 3.09
CA ASP A 208 0.08 -13.17 2.07
C ASP A 208 0.64 -12.69 0.73
N ILE A 209 0.23 -13.33 -0.36
CA ILE A 209 0.59 -12.97 -1.73
C ILE A 209 -0.69 -12.77 -2.54
N LEU A 210 -0.81 -11.62 -3.19
CA LEU A 210 -1.84 -11.33 -4.17
C LEU A 210 -1.21 -11.26 -5.55
N THR A 211 -1.72 -12.07 -6.47
CA THR A 211 -1.35 -12.00 -7.88
C THR A 211 -2.64 -11.91 -8.70
N ILE A 212 -2.73 -10.91 -9.56
CA ILE A 212 -3.88 -10.67 -10.44
C ILE A 212 -3.35 -10.75 -11.87
N ASP A 213 -4.06 -11.48 -12.72
CA ASP A 213 -3.76 -11.62 -14.15
C ASP A 213 -2.31 -12.10 -14.42
N ASN A 214 -1.90 -13.15 -13.71
CA ASN A 214 -0.59 -13.76 -13.87
C ASN A 214 -0.71 -15.26 -14.19
N PRO A 215 -0.82 -15.64 -15.48
CA PRO A 215 -0.98 -17.03 -15.89
C PRO A 215 0.25 -17.89 -15.60
N VAL A 216 1.42 -17.29 -15.44
CA VAL A 216 2.69 -18.00 -15.23
C VAL A 216 3.12 -18.10 -13.77
N PHE A 217 2.37 -17.51 -12.84
CA PHE A 217 2.72 -17.54 -11.41
C PHE A 217 2.91 -18.98 -10.92
N GLU A 218 2.00 -19.88 -11.31
CA GLU A 218 2.03 -21.28 -10.89
C GLU A 218 3.28 -22.03 -11.40
N LYS A 219 3.73 -21.72 -12.62
CA LYS A 219 4.92 -22.31 -13.26
C LYS A 219 6.19 -21.95 -12.50
N TYR A 220 6.38 -20.67 -12.17
CA TYR A 220 7.59 -20.18 -11.51
C TYR A 220 7.50 -20.20 -9.99
N LYS A 221 6.36 -20.60 -9.44
CA LYS A 221 6.10 -20.57 -8.01
C LYS A 221 7.21 -21.28 -7.23
N ASN A 222 7.59 -22.50 -7.62
CA ASN A 222 8.57 -23.33 -6.89
C ASN A 222 10.02 -22.89 -7.09
N VAL A 223 10.25 -22.01 -8.08
CA VAL A 223 11.57 -21.40 -8.31
C VAL A 223 11.74 -20.16 -7.42
N ILE A 224 10.66 -19.39 -7.23
CA ILE A 224 10.68 -18.13 -6.47
C ILE A 224 10.70 -18.39 -4.95
N TYR A 225 10.02 -19.44 -4.49
CA TYR A 225 9.88 -19.72 -3.06
C TYR A 225 10.45 -21.10 -2.75
N PRO A 226 11.21 -21.22 -1.65
CA PRO A 226 11.83 -22.47 -1.26
C PRO A 226 10.76 -23.49 -0.82
N GLN A 227 11.08 -24.78 -0.84
CA GLN A 227 10.10 -25.86 -0.64
C GLN A 227 9.48 -25.85 0.77
N GLU A 228 10.17 -25.28 1.74
CA GLU A 228 9.72 -25.10 3.12
C GLU A 228 8.56 -24.09 3.23
N LEU A 229 8.40 -23.19 2.25
CA LEU A 229 7.34 -22.21 2.21
C LEU A 229 6.15 -22.75 1.41
N ILE A 230 5.36 -23.59 2.06
CA ILE A 230 4.13 -24.17 1.51
C ILE A 230 3.12 -23.05 1.29
N ARG A 231 2.75 -22.82 0.03
CA ARG A 231 1.74 -21.82 -0.36
C ARG A 231 0.38 -22.48 -0.53
N ASN A 232 -0.54 -22.09 0.33
CA ASN A 232 -1.94 -22.48 0.22
C ASN A 232 -2.70 -21.46 -0.61
N LYS A 233 -3.55 -21.94 -1.52
CA LYS A 233 -4.50 -21.09 -2.23
C LYS A 233 -5.62 -20.68 -1.26
N ALA A 234 -5.62 -19.40 -0.88
CA ALA A 234 -6.59 -18.81 0.04
C ALA A 234 -7.80 -18.20 -0.69
N ASN A 235 -7.81 -18.20 -2.02
CA ASN A 235 -8.87 -17.64 -2.83
C ASN A 235 -10.16 -18.46 -2.68
N VAL A 236 -11.29 -17.77 -2.65
CA VAL A 236 -12.63 -18.39 -2.64
C VAL A 236 -12.92 -18.99 -4.00
N SER A 237 -12.53 -18.28 -5.07
CA SER A 237 -12.60 -18.75 -6.46
C SER A 237 -11.48 -18.10 -7.28
N ASN A 238 -11.35 -18.43 -8.57
CA ASN A 238 -10.38 -17.75 -9.45
C ASN A 238 -10.71 -16.26 -9.67
N THR A 239 -11.93 -15.84 -9.35
CA THR A 239 -12.41 -14.46 -9.53
C THR A 239 -12.75 -13.79 -8.20
N GLU A 240 -12.52 -14.42 -7.06
CA GLU A 240 -12.80 -13.86 -5.74
C GLU A 240 -11.76 -14.29 -4.71
N THR A 241 -11.16 -13.31 -4.04
CA THR A 241 -10.22 -13.58 -2.95
C THR A 241 -10.27 -12.48 -1.88
N PRO A 242 -10.20 -12.83 -0.59
CA PRO A 242 -9.79 -11.89 0.42
C PRO A 242 -8.29 -11.59 0.27
N PHE A 243 -7.91 -10.35 0.53
CA PHE A 243 -6.52 -9.92 0.71
C PHE A 243 -6.47 -8.72 1.66
N LEU A 244 -5.82 -8.91 2.82
CA LEU A 244 -5.80 -7.93 3.91
C LEU A 244 -7.22 -7.56 4.37
N ASP A 245 -7.58 -6.27 4.31
CA ASP A 245 -8.88 -5.74 4.70
C ASP A 245 -9.90 -5.70 3.53
N LEU A 246 -9.55 -6.27 2.38
CA LEU A 246 -10.36 -6.21 1.15
C LEU A 246 -10.84 -7.60 0.74
N ASN A 247 -12.10 -7.69 0.34
CA ASN A 247 -12.56 -8.75 -0.54
C ASN A 247 -12.45 -8.21 -1.96
N ILE A 248 -11.76 -8.94 -2.84
CA ILE A 248 -11.51 -8.53 -4.23
C ILE A 248 -12.24 -9.52 -5.13
N LYS A 249 -13.14 -9.01 -5.97
CA LYS A 249 -13.88 -9.77 -6.97
C LYS A 249 -13.59 -9.24 -8.37
N ILE A 250 -13.53 -10.13 -9.34
CA ILE A 250 -13.49 -9.78 -10.77
C ILE A 250 -14.89 -10.00 -11.32
N VAL A 251 -15.56 -8.93 -11.72
CA VAL A 251 -16.91 -8.94 -12.28
C VAL A 251 -16.86 -8.26 -13.64
N ASN A 252 -17.23 -8.98 -14.70
CA ASN A 252 -17.18 -8.49 -16.08
C ASN A 252 -15.82 -7.92 -16.52
N GLY A 253 -14.72 -8.48 -16.00
CA GLY A 253 -13.36 -8.01 -16.28
C GLY A 253 -12.91 -6.79 -15.44
N GLU A 254 -13.78 -6.26 -14.57
CA GLU A 254 -13.46 -5.15 -13.69
C GLU A 254 -13.23 -5.63 -12.25
N ILE A 255 -12.35 -4.92 -11.53
CA ILE A 255 -12.05 -5.20 -10.12
C ILE A 255 -13.08 -4.49 -9.24
N HIS A 256 -13.89 -5.28 -8.55
CA HIS A 256 -14.79 -4.84 -7.49
C HIS A 256 -14.18 -5.15 -6.13
N THR A 257 -14.07 -4.16 -5.27
CA THR A 257 -13.59 -4.36 -3.90
C THR A 257 -14.68 -4.09 -2.88
N SER A 258 -14.67 -4.84 -1.79
CA SER A 258 -15.48 -4.58 -0.61
C SER A 258 -14.66 -4.86 0.66
N VAL A 259 -15.21 -4.55 1.83
CA VAL A 259 -14.49 -4.73 3.10
C VAL A 259 -14.51 -6.20 3.47
N TYR A 260 -13.34 -6.80 3.62
CA TYR A 260 -13.18 -8.09 4.28
C TYR A 260 -12.73 -7.87 5.72
N ASP A 261 -13.39 -8.54 6.66
CA ASP A 261 -13.05 -8.50 8.07
C ASP A 261 -13.08 -9.94 8.57
N LYS A 262 -11.92 -10.55 8.71
CA LYS A 262 -11.75 -11.95 9.14
C LYS A 262 -12.49 -12.28 10.44
N ARG A 263 -12.83 -11.26 11.25
CA ARG A 263 -13.64 -11.42 12.45
C ARG A 263 -15.07 -11.89 12.15
N ASP A 264 -15.58 -11.64 10.95
CA ASP A 264 -16.91 -12.06 10.53
C ASP A 264 -16.94 -13.58 10.19
N ASP A 265 -15.78 -14.22 10.00
CA ASP A 265 -15.68 -15.66 9.73
C ASP A 265 -15.80 -16.52 10.99
N PHE A 266 -15.71 -15.91 12.18
CA PHE A 266 -15.91 -16.64 13.43
C PHE A 266 -17.41 -16.85 13.66
N GLY A 267 -17.81 -18.07 14.00
CA GLY A 267 -19.20 -18.43 14.32
C GLY A 267 -19.75 -17.86 15.64
N PHE A 268 -19.12 -16.82 16.19
CA PHE A 268 -19.52 -16.17 17.45
C PHE A 268 -19.37 -14.65 17.37
N ASN A 269 -20.17 -13.94 18.17
CA ASN A 269 -20.15 -12.48 18.21
C ASN A 269 -18.88 -11.94 18.85
N ILE A 270 -18.08 -11.20 18.09
CA ILE A 270 -16.89 -10.51 18.59
C ILE A 270 -17.25 -9.08 19.01
N VAL A 271 -17.03 -8.76 20.29
CA VAL A 271 -17.18 -7.41 20.84
C VAL A 271 -15.93 -6.59 20.53
N ASN A 272 -16.05 -5.58 19.68
CA ASN A 272 -14.93 -4.78 19.18
C ASN A 272 -15.11 -3.25 19.35
N PHE A 273 -16.18 -2.81 20.01
CA PHE A 273 -16.47 -1.42 20.31
C PHE A 273 -16.92 -1.26 21.77
N PRO A 274 -16.78 -0.06 22.37
CA PRO A 274 -17.18 0.17 23.75
C PRO A 274 -18.70 0.15 23.92
N TRP A 275 -19.14 -0.24 25.12
CA TRP A 275 -20.51 -0.04 25.57
C TRP A 275 -20.67 1.37 26.16
N LEU A 276 -21.69 2.13 25.73
CA LEU A 276 -21.88 3.54 26.14
C LEU A 276 -22.52 3.72 27.52
N ASP A 277 -22.87 2.63 28.19
CA ASP A 277 -23.28 2.60 29.59
C ASP A 277 -22.10 2.48 30.56
N GLY A 278 -20.89 2.16 30.07
CA GLY A 278 -19.64 2.23 30.83
C GLY A 278 -19.05 3.65 30.91
N ASP A 279 -17.87 3.75 31.54
CA ASP A 279 -17.17 5.02 31.81
C ASP A 279 -16.44 5.63 30.59
N VAL A 280 -16.75 5.15 29.39
CA VAL A 280 -16.06 5.58 28.17
C VAL A 280 -16.59 6.93 27.69
N PRO A 281 -15.72 7.90 27.35
CA PRO A 281 -16.16 9.18 26.82
C PRO A 281 -17.03 9.03 25.56
N ARG A 282 -18.25 9.59 25.61
CA ARG A 282 -19.23 9.47 24.52
C ARG A 282 -18.74 10.08 23.22
N LEU A 283 -18.14 11.28 23.25
CA LEU A 283 -17.74 12.01 22.05
C LEU A 283 -16.71 11.24 21.19
N PRO A 284 -15.57 10.77 21.75
CA PRO A 284 -14.65 9.90 21.03
C PRO A 284 -15.29 8.61 20.51
N SER A 285 -16.20 8.01 21.29
CA SER A 285 -16.88 6.78 20.90
C SER A 285 -17.70 6.94 19.61
N TYR A 286 -18.40 8.06 19.43
CA TYR A 286 -19.06 8.36 18.14
C TYR A 286 -18.07 8.68 17.01
N GLY A 287 -16.84 9.11 17.32
CA GLY A 287 -15.78 9.34 16.34
C GLY A 287 -15.36 8.06 15.61
N ILE A 288 -15.39 6.92 16.30
CA ILE A 288 -15.10 5.60 15.73
C ILE A 288 -15.99 5.33 14.51
N TYR A 289 -17.27 5.70 14.58
CA TYR A 289 -18.20 5.49 13.48
C TYR A 289 -17.78 6.26 12.21
N ILE A 290 -17.28 7.49 12.34
CA ILE A 290 -16.74 8.25 11.18
C ILE A 290 -15.56 7.52 10.56
N SER A 291 -14.63 7.02 11.39
CA SER A 291 -13.46 6.28 10.91
C SER A 291 -13.86 5.02 10.13
N GLN A 292 -14.90 4.32 10.58
CA GLN A 292 -15.44 3.16 9.87
C GLN A 292 -16.09 3.56 8.54
N LEU A 293 -16.90 4.62 8.51
CA LEU A 293 -17.49 5.12 7.26
C LEU A 293 -16.43 5.51 6.22
N ILE A 294 -15.33 6.16 6.65
CA ILE A 294 -14.20 6.47 5.76
C ILE A 294 -13.55 5.19 5.24
N ARG A 295 -13.33 4.19 6.11
CA ARG A 295 -12.77 2.90 5.72
C ARG A 295 -13.64 2.22 4.66
N TYR A 296 -14.94 2.18 4.87
CA TYR A 296 -15.89 1.55 3.96
C TYR A 296 -15.97 2.29 2.64
N ALA A 297 -16.07 3.62 2.68
CA ALA A 297 -16.10 4.43 1.47
C ALA A 297 -14.82 4.29 0.63
N ARG A 298 -13.67 4.05 1.26
CA ARG A 298 -12.42 3.77 0.52
C ARG A 298 -12.39 2.36 -0.07
N ALA A 299 -12.82 1.37 0.71
CA ALA A 299 -12.71 -0.04 0.35
C ALA A 299 -13.79 -0.52 -0.63
N CYS A 300 -15.01 0.00 -0.57
CA CYS A 300 -16.12 -0.48 -1.40
C CYS A 300 -16.12 0.18 -2.79
N THR A 301 -16.22 -0.60 -3.86
CA THR A 301 -16.51 -0.11 -5.21
C THR A 301 -18.00 0.20 -5.37
N ASP A 302 -18.87 -0.66 -4.83
CA ASP A 302 -20.33 -0.56 -4.92
C ASP A 302 -20.95 0.06 -3.64
N VAL A 303 -22.04 0.80 -3.82
CA VAL A 303 -22.77 1.44 -2.73
C VAL A 303 -23.51 0.43 -1.85
N LEU A 304 -23.97 -0.69 -2.41
CA LEU A 304 -24.64 -1.76 -1.69
C LEU A 304 -23.71 -2.40 -0.66
N ASP A 305 -22.45 -2.61 -1.02
CA ASP A 305 -21.42 -3.09 -0.09
C ASP A 305 -21.16 -2.08 1.03
N PHE A 306 -21.10 -0.78 0.68
CA PHE A 306 -21.01 0.29 1.68
C PHE A 306 -22.21 0.29 2.64
N HIS A 307 -23.44 0.19 2.12
CA HIS A 307 -24.66 0.12 2.92
C HIS A 307 -24.68 -1.11 3.81
N SER A 308 -24.33 -2.29 3.29
CA SER A 308 -24.25 -3.54 4.04
C SER A 308 -23.32 -3.40 5.26
N ARG A 309 -22.09 -2.91 5.07
CA ARG A 309 -21.15 -2.68 6.17
C ARG A 309 -21.62 -1.61 7.15
N ASN A 310 -22.27 -0.56 6.65
CA ASN A 310 -22.84 0.50 7.49
C ASN A 310 -24.01 -0.02 8.36
N LEU A 311 -24.88 -0.86 7.80
CA LEU A 311 -25.97 -1.51 8.53
C LEU A 311 -25.42 -2.40 9.64
N GLN A 312 -24.42 -3.24 9.33
CA GLN A 312 -23.81 -4.13 10.31
C GLN A 312 -23.17 -3.37 11.48
N ILE A 313 -22.39 -2.31 11.21
CA ILE A 313 -21.77 -1.54 12.28
C ILE A 313 -22.82 -0.79 13.11
N THR A 314 -23.82 -0.17 12.48
CA THR A 314 -24.85 0.57 13.21
C THR A 314 -25.73 -0.34 14.04
N LYS A 315 -26.02 -1.56 13.58
CA LYS A 315 -26.70 -2.60 14.39
C LYS A 315 -25.92 -2.93 15.65
N LYS A 316 -24.60 -3.18 15.53
CA LYS A 316 -23.70 -3.45 16.67
C LYS A 316 -23.70 -2.26 17.63
N LEU A 317 -23.43 -1.04 17.14
CA LEU A 317 -23.36 0.16 17.97
C LEU A 317 -24.68 0.46 18.69
N LEU A 318 -25.83 0.31 18.02
CA LEU A 318 -27.14 0.50 18.65
C LEU A 318 -27.36 -0.51 19.79
N GLY A 319 -26.95 -1.76 19.60
CA GLY A 319 -26.96 -2.78 20.66
C GLY A 319 -26.08 -2.40 21.85
N GLN A 320 -25.03 -1.62 21.63
CA GLN A 320 -24.08 -1.16 22.66
C GLN A 320 -24.41 0.22 23.25
N GLY A 321 -25.69 0.64 23.14
CA GLY A 321 -26.19 1.86 23.76
C GLY A 321 -25.97 3.15 22.97
N PHE A 322 -25.43 3.07 21.74
CA PHE A 322 -25.39 4.22 20.83
C PHE A 322 -26.81 4.66 20.48
N ARG A 323 -26.99 5.96 20.26
CA ARG A 323 -28.31 6.54 20.00
C ARG A 323 -28.48 6.82 18.52
N PHE A 324 -29.55 6.31 17.93
CA PHE A 324 -29.88 6.49 16.50
C PHE A 324 -29.73 7.94 16.02
N HIS A 325 -30.37 8.91 16.68
CA HIS A 325 -30.29 10.32 16.29
C HIS A 325 -28.86 10.89 16.33
N LYS A 326 -27.97 10.32 17.16
CA LYS A 326 -26.56 10.70 17.21
C LYS A 326 -25.79 10.04 16.06
N LEU A 327 -26.05 8.77 15.75
CA LEU A 327 -25.48 8.10 14.57
C LEU A 327 -25.86 8.83 13.29
N VAL A 328 -27.14 9.21 13.11
CA VAL A 328 -27.60 10.03 11.98
C VAL A 328 -26.86 11.37 11.92
N LYS A 329 -26.73 12.09 13.05
CA LYS A 329 -25.98 13.35 13.09
C LYS A 329 -24.50 13.16 12.74
N THR A 330 -23.90 12.07 13.21
CA THR A 330 -22.50 11.71 12.92
C THR A 330 -22.33 11.34 11.44
N PHE A 331 -23.29 10.64 10.84
CA PHE A 331 -23.30 10.35 9.41
C PHE A 331 -23.41 11.63 8.58
N TRP A 332 -24.29 12.57 8.93
CA TRP A 332 -24.34 13.88 8.29
C TRP A 332 -23.01 14.64 8.35
N LYS A 333 -22.31 14.56 9.48
CA LYS A 333 -20.96 15.13 9.62
C LYS A 333 -19.96 14.45 8.67
N PHE A 334 -20.01 13.11 8.56
CA PHE A 334 -19.21 12.36 7.61
C PHE A 334 -19.52 12.78 6.17
N TYR A 335 -20.80 12.75 5.77
CA TYR A 335 -21.25 13.10 4.43
C TYR A 335 -20.77 14.50 4.01
N LYS A 336 -20.90 15.49 4.91
CA LYS A 336 -20.44 16.86 4.64
C LYS A 336 -18.91 16.96 4.49
N ASN A 337 -18.16 16.30 5.37
CA ASN A 337 -16.72 16.48 5.45
C ASN A 337 -15.93 15.56 4.48
N TYR A 338 -16.55 14.48 4.01
CA TYR A 338 -15.91 13.45 3.18
C TYR A 338 -16.73 13.14 1.91
N CYS A 339 -17.54 14.08 1.44
CA CYS A 339 -18.39 13.91 0.24
C CYS A 339 -17.60 13.40 -0.97
N GLN A 340 -16.34 13.81 -1.12
CA GLN A 340 -15.43 13.38 -2.19
C GLN A 340 -15.25 11.85 -2.26
N LEU A 341 -15.29 11.15 -1.11
CA LEU A 341 -15.19 9.69 -1.08
C LEU A 341 -16.46 9.00 -1.57
N LEU A 342 -17.59 9.70 -1.59
CA LEU A 342 -18.91 9.18 -1.95
C LEU A 342 -19.27 9.45 -3.42
N LEU A 343 -18.57 10.37 -4.09
CA LEU A 343 -18.86 10.74 -5.49
C LEU A 343 -18.84 9.55 -6.45
N LYS A 344 -17.98 8.56 -6.19
CA LYS A 344 -17.89 7.34 -7.00
C LYS A 344 -19.14 6.47 -6.99
N PHE A 345 -20.03 6.65 -6.01
CA PHE A 345 -21.30 5.95 -5.92
C PHE A 345 -22.44 6.67 -6.68
N GLY A 346 -22.14 7.81 -7.32
CA GLY A 346 -23.13 8.62 -8.02
C GLY A 346 -23.82 9.67 -7.12
N PRO A 347 -24.83 10.39 -7.67
CA PRO A 347 -25.47 11.53 -7.03
C PRO A 347 -26.51 11.12 -5.97
N ILE A 348 -26.09 10.32 -4.98
CA ILE A 348 -26.95 9.81 -3.91
C ILE A 348 -27.07 10.84 -2.79
N GLN A 349 -28.29 11.12 -2.35
CA GLN A 349 -28.53 12.08 -1.27
C GLN A 349 -28.21 11.49 0.11
N ALA A 350 -27.79 12.34 1.06
CA ALA A 350 -27.50 11.90 2.43
C ALA A 350 -28.68 11.16 3.10
N THR A 351 -29.91 11.56 2.80
CA THR A 351 -31.15 10.91 3.29
C THR A 351 -31.27 9.47 2.80
N GLU A 352 -30.87 9.20 1.57
CA GLU A 352 -30.88 7.87 0.98
C GLU A 352 -29.83 6.97 1.64
N TYR A 353 -28.60 7.47 1.82
CA TYR A 353 -27.59 6.77 2.59
C TYR A 353 -28.00 6.43 4.02
N ILE A 354 -28.72 7.34 4.67
CA ILE A 354 -29.22 7.11 6.04
C ILE A 354 -30.31 6.04 6.02
N THR A 355 -31.21 6.09 5.04
CA THR A 355 -32.34 5.17 4.92
C THR A 355 -31.87 3.75 4.66
N PHE A 356 -30.93 3.55 3.73
CA PHE A 356 -30.43 2.23 3.36
C PHE A 356 -29.22 1.75 4.18
N GLY A 357 -28.46 2.67 4.77
CA GLY A 357 -27.19 2.34 5.43
C GLY A 357 -27.22 2.33 6.96
N ILE A 358 -28.24 2.89 7.63
CA ILE A 358 -28.28 2.96 9.10
C ILE A 358 -29.38 2.06 9.64
N SER A 359 -28.99 1.09 10.46
CA SER A 359 -29.92 0.18 11.12
C SER A 359 -30.89 0.91 12.04
N GLN A 360 -32.11 0.38 12.14
CA GLN A 360 -33.13 0.90 13.04
C GLN A 360 -33.00 0.26 14.43
N PRO A 361 -33.12 1.03 15.52
CA PRO A 361 -33.11 0.48 16.87
C PRO A 361 -34.45 -0.20 17.21
N ALA A 362 -34.49 -0.99 18.28
CA ALA A 362 -35.75 -1.51 18.82
C ALA A 362 -36.72 -0.39 19.25
N PHE A 363 -36.18 0.73 19.74
CA PHE A 363 -36.94 1.94 20.08
C PHE A 363 -36.08 3.20 19.98
N TYR A 364 -36.73 4.35 19.75
CA TYR A 364 -36.05 5.65 19.69
C TYR A 364 -36.00 6.35 21.06
N GLY A 365 -34.87 6.22 21.75
CA GLY A 365 -34.69 6.86 23.06
C GLY A 365 -34.88 8.38 23.07
N ASP A 366 -34.62 9.08 21.95
CA ASP A 366 -34.87 10.52 21.88
C ASP A 366 -36.35 10.87 21.73
N ILE A 367 -37.16 10.01 21.10
CA ILE A 367 -38.62 10.13 21.11
C ILE A 367 -39.11 9.98 22.55
N ILE A 368 -38.65 8.94 23.26
CA ILE A 368 -39.04 8.68 24.66
C ILE A 368 -38.81 9.93 25.51
N ASN A 369 -37.59 10.47 25.46
CA ASN A 369 -37.23 11.65 26.24
C ASN A 369 -38.03 12.91 25.86
N LYS A 370 -38.28 13.12 24.56
CA LYS A 370 -39.06 14.28 24.08
C LYS A 370 -40.52 14.19 24.51
N ILE A 371 -41.15 13.03 24.37
CA ILE A 371 -42.56 12.82 24.70
C ILE A 371 -42.79 12.87 26.22
N ARG A 372 -41.93 12.22 27.03
CA ARG A 372 -42.01 12.29 28.50
C ARG A 372 -41.98 13.72 29.04
N ARG A 373 -41.22 14.63 28.41
CA ARG A 373 -41.13 16.04 28.84
C ARG A 373 -42.36 16.88 28.50
N ILE A 374 -43.24 16.39 27.63
CA ILE A 374 -44.40 17.15 27.15
C ILE A 374 -45.74 16.51 27.48
N LYS A 375 -45.79 15.21 27.84
CA LYS A 375 -47.04 14.47 28.02
C LYS A 375 -47.99 15.12 29.03
N ASP A 376 -47.46 15.71 30.10
CA ASP A 376 -48.25 16.33 31.18
C ASP A 376 -48.45 17.85 30.99
N LYS A 377 -48.05 18.40 29.84
CA LYS A 377 -48.13 19.85 29.56
C LYS A 377 -49.38 20.21 28.78
N GLN A 378 -49.78 21.48 28.86
CA GLN A 378 -50.81 22.02 27.97
C GLN A 378 -50.43 21.86 26.49
N HIS A 379 -51.44 21.56 25.67
CA HIS A 379 -51.34 21.29 24.24
C HIS A 379 -50.36 20.15 23.87
N HIS A 380 -50.17 19.17 24.76
CA HIS A 380 -49.28 18.02 24.53
C HIS A 380 -49.59 17.31 23.21
N TYR A 381 -50.86 17.10 22.85
CA TYR A 381 -51.28 16.50 21.58
C TYR A 381 -50.63 17.18 20.35
N ARG A 382 -50.82 18.50 20.20
CA ARG A 382 -50.28 19.27 19.06
C ARG A 382 -48.75 19.23 19.05
N LYS A 383 -48.11 19.31 20.24
CA LYS A 383 -46.65 19.24 20.38
C LYS A 383 -46.11 17.87 19.98
N CYS A 384 -46.76 16.77 20.40
CA CYS A 384 -46.41 15.40 20.04
C CYS A 384 -46.46 15.20 18.52
N VAL A 385 -47.60 15.52 17.90
CA VAL A 385 -47.79 15.38 16.43
C VAL A 385 -46.70 16.12 15.66
N ARG A 386 -46.39 17.36 16.04
CA ARG A 386 -45.34 18.15 15.39
C ARG A 386 -43.95 17.52 15.51
N ILE A 387 -43.63 16.92 16.66
CA ILE A 387 -42.35 16.23 16.87
C ILE A 387 -42.28 14.98 16.00
N ILE A 388 -43.33 14.15 16.01
CA ILE A 388 -43.35 12.89 15.30
C ILE A 388 -43.29 13.10 13.78
N LYS A 389 -44.12 13.97 13.21
CA LYS A 389 -44.07 14.30 11.77
C LYS A 389 -42.67 14.78 11.33
N ARG A 390 -42.01 15.60 12.16
CA ARG A 390 -40.64 16.06 11.88
C ARG A 390 -39.61 14.92 11.90
N LEU A 391 -39.77 13.92 12.76
CA LEU A 391 -38.85 12.80 12.86
C LEU A 391 -39.06 11.80 11.72
N LEU A 392 -40.32 11.52 11.35
CA LEU A 392 -40.63 10.71 10.17
C LEU A 392 -40.03 11.31 8.91
N TYR A 393 -40.14 12.63 8.72
CA TYR A 393 -39.47 13.34 7.62
C TYR A 393 -37.93 13.18 7.63
N ARG A 394 -37.32 12.87 8.77
CA ARG A 394 -35.86 12.66 8.91
C ARG A 394 -35.45 11.18 8.74
N GLY A 395 -36.33 10.33 8.23
CA GLY A 395 -36.06 8.91 8.00
C GLY A 395 -36.19 8.04 9.24
N TYR A 396 -36.98 8.48 10.23
CA TYR A 396 -37.36 7.58 11.32
C TYR A 396 -38.41 6.59 10.81
N ASP A 397 -38.22 5.34 11.16
CA ASP A 397 -39.09 4.24 10.78
C ASP A 397 -40.47 4.39 11.45
N PRO A 398 -41.57 4.32 10.70
CA PRO A 398 -42.93 4.40 11.23
C PRO A 398 -43.24 3.33 12.28
N ASN A 399 -42.83 2.08 12.06
CA ASN A 399 -43.14 0.93 12.93
C ASN A 399 -42.40 1.06 14.27
N VAL A 400 -41.09 1.38 14.24
CA VAL A 400 -40.29 1.66 15.44
C VAL A 400 -40.83 2.89 16.16
N THR A 401 -41.27 3.93 15.43
CA THR A 401 -41.87 5.13 16.02
C THR A 401 -43.17 4.80 16.76
N ARG A 402 -44.06 4.00 16.16
CA ARG A 402 -45.30 3.52 16.77
C ARG A 402 -45.03 2.74 18.05
N ARG A 403 -44.12 1.75 17.99
CA ARG A 403 -43.68 0.97 19.15
C ARG A 403 -43.11 1.87 20.25
N THR A 404 -42.24 2.81 19.88
CA THR A 404 -41.62 3.75 20.83
C THR A 404 -42.65 4.64 21.52
N LEU A 405 -43.69 5.09 20.81
CA LEU A 405 -44.78 5.86 21.40
C LEU A 405 -45.57 5.02 22.43
N GLY A 406 -45.82 3.74 22.13
CA GLY A 406 -46.51 2.82 23.02
C GLY A 406 -45.75 2.49 24.31
N LEU A 407 -44.44 2.78 24.38
CA LEU A 407 -43.64 2.68 25.61
C LEU A 407 -43.79 3.89 26.54
N VAL A 408 -44.43 4.97 26.08
CA VAL A 408 -44.52 6.24 26.83
C VAL A 408 -45.95 6.68 27.07
N LEU A 409 -46.82 6.42 26.10
CA LEU A 409 -48.24 6.73 26.16
C LEU A 409 -49.02 5.44 26.38
N ASP A 410 -50.04 5.50 27.22
CA ASP A 410 -50.95 4.38 27.41
C ASP A 410 -51.72 4.11 26.11
N GLN A 411 -51.55 2.89 25.59
CA GLN A 411 -52.07 2.44 24.30
C GLN A 411 -53.60 2.36 24.28
N SER A 412 -54.24 2.26 25.44
CA SER A 412 -55.69 2.25 25.58
C SER A 412 -56.32 3.64 25.34
N THR A 413 -55.54 4.71 25.48
CA THR A 413 -56.07 6.08 25.48
C THR A 413 -56.48 6.59 24.11
N VAL A 414 -57.54 7.40 24.08
CA VAL A 414 -57.98 8.14 22.88
C VAL A 414 -56.87 9.03 22.34
N LEU A 415 -56.06 9.61 23.23
CA LEU A 415 -54.92 10.45 22.85
C LEU A 415 -53.90 9.68 22.01
N TYR A 416 -53.51 8.48 22.43
CA TYR A 416 -52.57 7.62 21.69
C TYR A 416 -53.11 7.29 20.30
N LYS A 417 -54.34 6.76 20.22
CA LYS A 417 -55.00 6.42 18.94
C LYS A 417 -55.10 7.62 17.99
N ARG A 418 -55.43 8.80 18.53
CA ARG A 418 -55.52 10.05 17.75
C ARG A 418 -54.17 10.50 17.23
N ILE A 419 -53.09 10.36 18.00
CA ILE A 419 -51.72 10.67 17.56
C ILE A 419 -51.31 9.75 16.41
N LEU A 420 -51.54 8.43 16.54
CA LEU A 420 -51.22 7.46 15.49
C LEU A 420 -51.93 7.79 14.18
N LYS A 421 -53.25 8.01 14.23
CA LYS A 421 -54.04 8.38 13.05
C LYS A 421 -53.53 9.67 12.39
N THR A 422 -53.24 10.69 13.20
CA THR A 422 -52.80 12.01 12.68
C THR A 422 -51.39 11.98 12.10
N CYS A 423 -50.55 11.05 12.56
CA CYS A 423 -49.18 10.86 12.08
C CYS A 423 -49.08 9.71 11.07
N THR A 424 -50.20 9.17 10.57
CA THR A 424 -50.26 8.05 9.62
C THR A 424 -49.44 6.84 10.07
N LEU A 425 -49.59 6.45 11.34
CA LEU A 425 -48.92 5.31 11.97
C LEU A 425 -49.88 4.14 12.26
N THR A 426 -51.06 4.14 11.65
CA THR A 426 -52.11 3.13 11.88
C THR A 426 -51.88 1.85 11.08
N ASP A 427 -51.32 1.96 9.88
CA ASP A 427 -51.17 0.85 8.91
C ASP A 427 -49.75 0.27 8.94
N CYS A 428 -49.10 0.40 10.09
CA CYS A 428 -47.75 -0.06 10.36
C CYS A 428 -47.80 -1.56 10.70
N ASP A 429 -47.27 -2.42 9.84
CA ASP A 429 -47.23 -3.87 10.05
C ASP A 429 -46.66 -4.20 11.43
N ASP A 430 -47.40 -5.03 12.17
CA ASP A 430 -46.98 -5.57 13.45
C ASP A 430 -45.94 -6.67 13.25
N GLY A 431 -44.76 -6.25 12.76
CA GLY A 431 -43.55 -7.06 12.80
C GLY A 431 -43.27 -7.44 14.25
N THR A 432 -43.50 -8.71 14.54
CA THR A 432 -43.21 -9.39 15.81
C THR A 432 -41.72 -9.14 16.17
N PRO A 433 -41.38 -8.94 17.46
CA PRO A 433 -40.08 -8.44 17.90
C PRO A 433 -38.86 -9.21 17.39
#